data_AF-A0A2M7XJI5-F1
#
_entry.id   AF-A0A2M7XJI5-F1
#
_cell.length_a   1.000
_cell.length_b   1.000
_cell.length_c   1.000
_cell.angle_alpha   90.00
_cell.angle_beta   90.00
_cell.angle_gamma   90.00
#
_symmetry.space_group_name_H-M   'P 1'
#
loop_
_entity.id
_entity.type
_entity.pdbx_description
1 polymer ?
#
loop_
_entity_poly.entity_id
_entity_poly.type
_entity_poly.pdbx_seq_one_letter_code
_entity_poly.pdbx_strand_id
1 'polypeptide(L)'
;MLNSTDVISYKKKGYDGAKYIKLQQEKILERIGKFSNGRLYLEIGGKFMYDQHAARVLPGFDPETKKQIFMSLKNQAEVLFCVNADDIIENRQLSNENIPYKDYVNKMIRGIEAALGLRPHIVINKIDTTSMYDMILDFEKEFQRKNYRVWERYKIMGYPHNLKSVLSEDGYGNDDHIPLTKNLILVTGAASSSGKMSTCLGQIYNDHEIGIESGYAKYETFPIRNIPLEHPINLAYEAATADIGDYNMLDPYYKKATGKDSVNYNRDVEAFEIVMDIAKQTVKPDNFMNNYKSPTDMGISTAGFAITDDEVCCVASLQEIRRRKGRYQQQIDRKEGEQSRISRCDELEKKCLEYIKEKKYNENLKID
;
A
#
# COMPACT_ATOMS: atom_id res chain seq x y z
N MET A 1 -25.34 -0.99 13.12
CA MET A 1 -24.42 -1.52 12.10
C MET A 1 -23.04 -1.01 12.44
N LEU A 2 -22.01 -1.85 12.30
CA LEU A 2 -20.63 -1.42 12.48
C LEU A 2 -20.20 -0.56 11.28
N ASN A 3 -19.52 0.57 11.54
CA ASN A 3 -18.96 1.47 10.54
C ASN A 3 -17.69 0.87 9.91
N SER A 4 -17.19 1.48 8.82
CA SER A 4 -15.90 1.15 8.18
C SER A 4 -14.75 1.05 9.17
N THR A 5 -14.87 1.87 10.22
CA THR A 5 -13.83 2.16 11.19
C THR A 5 -13.80 1.19 12.36
N ASP A 6 -14.78 0.30 12.46
CA ASP A 6 -14.94 -0.52 13.64
C ASP A 6 -14.03 -1.75 13.57
N VAL A 7 -13.52 -2.13 14.73
CA VAL A 7 -12.76 -3.36 14.94
C VAL A 7 -13.56 -4.30 15.83
N ILE A 8 -13.43 -5.60 15.59
CA ILE A 8 -14.16 -6.64 16.31
C ILE A 8 -13.20 -7.34 17.26
N SER A 9 -13.58 -7.46 18.52
CA SER A 9 -12.85 -8.28 19.48
C SER A 9 -13.42 -9.69 19.44
N TYR A 10 -12.77 -10.56 18.65
CA TYR A 10 -13.17 -11.95 18.53
C TYR A 10 -12.78 -12.75 19.79
N LYS A 11 -13.69 -13.59 20.30
CA LYS A 11 -13.38 -14.56 21.36
C LYS A 11 -12.47 -15.67 20.85
N LYS A 12 -12.65 -16.09 19.60
CA LYS A 12 -11.76 -17.07 18.93
C LYS A 12 -10.78 -16.34 18.02
N LYS A 13 -9.50 -16.64 18.19
CA LYS A 13 -8.43 -16.13 17.32
C LYS A 13 -8.08 -17.17 16.25
N GLY A 14 -7.82 -16.70 15.04
CA GLY A 14 -7.26 -17.49 13.95
C GLY A 14 -5.97 -16.91 13.38
N TYR A 15 -5.44 -15.87 14.01
CA TYR A 15 -4.22 -15.19 13.59
C TYR A 15 -3.33 -14.85 14.79
N ASP A 16 -2.02 -15.08 14.64
CA ASP A 16 -1.00 -14.73 15.63
C ASP A 16 -0.34 -13.39 15.25
N GLY A 17 -0.91 -12.29 15.76
CA GLY A 17 -0.40 -10.94 15.52
C GLY A 17 1.05 -10.72 16.00
N ALA A 18 1.44 -11.35 17.12
CA ALA A 18 2.79 -11.21 17.66
C ALA A 18 3.82 -11.92 16.77
N LYS A 19 3.50 -13.13 16.31
CA LYS A 19 4.31 -13.85 15.31
C LYS A 19 4.42 -13.05 14.02
N TYR A 20 3.33 -12.44 13.54
CA TYR A 20 3.36 -11.62 12.34
C TYR A 20 4.30 -10.42 12.46
N ILE A 21 4.20 -9.65 13.55
CA ILE A 21 5.09 -8.49 13.78
C ILE A 21 6.55 -8.92 13.71
N LYS A 22 6.92 -10.00 14.40
CA LYS A 22 8.28 -10.54 14.40
C LYS A 22 8.76 -10.93 13.00
N LEU A 23 7.98 -11.77 12.30
CA LEU A 23 8.32 -12.22 10.94
C LEU A 23 8.45 -11.05 9.96
N GLN A 24 7.59 -10.04 10.10
CA GLN A 24 7.58 -8.89 9.21
C GLN A 24 8.77 -7.96 9.47
N GLN A 25 9.14 -7.74 10.74
CA GLN A 25 10.35 -7.00 11.12
C GLN A 25 11.60 -7.69 10.56
N GLU A 26 11.72 -9.00 10.76
CA GLU A 26 12.82 -9.81 10.21
C GLU A 26 12.89 -9.68 8.68
N LYS A 27 11.75 -9.74 7.98
CA LYS A 27 11.71 -9.64 6.52
C LYS A 27 12.08 -8.24 6.01
N ILE A 28 11.70 -7.18 6.72
CA ILE A 28 12.10 -5.80 6.40
C ILE A 28 13.62 -5.65 6.59
N LEU A 29 14.17 -6.12 7.72
CA LEU A 29 15.60 -6.06 7.99
C LEU A 29 16.42 -6.87 6.96
N GLU A 30 15.93 -8.06 6.59
CA GLU A 30 16.53 -8.87 5.51
C GLU A 30 16.58 -8.08 4.19
N ARG A 31 15.49 -7.37 3.85
CA ARG A 31 15.43 -6.57 2.61
C ARG A 31 16.33 -5.35 2.67
N ILE A 32 16.40 -4.65 3.80
CA ILE A 32 17.35 -3.53 3.99
C ILE A 32 18.78 -4.01 3.80
N GLY A 33 19.12 -5.19 4.34
CA GLY A 33 20.44 -5.80 4.19
C GLY A 33 20.84 -6.14 2.74
N LYS A 34 19.90 -6.14 1.79
CA LYS A 34 20.20 -6.29 0.35
C LYS A 34 20.71 -5.00 -0.31
N PHE A 35 20.64 -3.87 0.38
CA PHE A 35 21.07 -2.54 -0.06
C PHE A 35 21.97 -1.89 1.00
N SER A 36 22.88 -2.69 1.57
CA SER A 36 23.63 -2.35 2.79
C SER A 36 24.51 -1.11 2.70
N ASN A 37 24.90 -0.69 1.48
CA ASN A 37 25.69 0.52 1.25
C ASN A 37 24.86 1.76 0.91
N GLY A 38 23.53 1.68 0.96
CA GLY A 38 22.67 2.84 0.78
C GLY A 38 21.33 2.67 1.46
N ARG A 39 20.24 2.56 0.71
CA ARG A 39 18.89 2.61 1.30
C ARG A 39 17.80 1.86 0.56
N LEU A 40 16.80 1.42 1.33
CA LEU A 40 15.58 0.82 0.85
C LEU A 40 14.45 1.86 0.85
N TYR A 41 13.92 2.19 -0.33
CA TYR A 41 12.62 2.84 -0.47
C TYR A 41 11.53 1.78 -0.36
N LEU A 42 10.81 1.83 0.76
CA LEU A 42 9.73 0.91 1.08
C LEU A 42 8.38 1.61 0.86
N GLU A 43 7.72 1.28 -0.26
CA GLU A 43 6.37 1.74 -0.52
C GLU A 43 5.37 1.02 0.41
N ILE A 44 4.68 1.81 1.23
CA ILE A 44 3.63 1.34 2.12
C ILE A 44 2.29 1.43 1.38
N GLY A 45 1.76 0.28 0.99
CA GLY A 45 0.42 0.18 0.45
C GLY A 45 -0.65 -0.02 1.52
N GLY A 46 -1.89 0.31 1.17
CA GLY A 46 -3.04 0.29 2.07
C GLY A 46 -2.93 1.28 3.24
N LYS A 47 -3.69 1.02 4.31
CA LYS A 47 -3.70 1.89 5.50
C LYS A 47 -2.40 1.74 6.29
N PHE A 48 -1.77 2.86 6.64
CA PHE A 48 -0.50 2.86 7.39
C PHE A 48 -0.72 2.84 8.91
N MET A 49 -1.56 3.73 9.43
CA MET A 49 -1.71 3.94 10.88
C MET A 49 -2.67 2.96 11.57
N TYR A 50 -3.73 2.53 10.90
CA TYR A 50 -4.78 1.73 11.53
C TYR A 50 -5.53 0.89 10.48
N ASP A 51 -5.34 -0.44 10.51
CA ASP A 51 -5.91 -1.36 9.52
C ASP A 51 -7.09 -2.16 10.08
N GLN A 52 -8.27 -1.54 10.00
CA GLN A 52 -9.52 -2.15 10.49
C GLN A 52 -9.97 -3.34 9.64
N HIS A 53 -9.63 -3.35 8.35
CA HIS A 53 -10.02 -4.45 7.48
C HIS A 53 -9.24 -5.71 7.88
N ALA A 54 -7.91 -5.58 8.04
CA ALA A 54 -7.09 -6.69 8.53
C ALA A 54 -7.59 -7.22 9.88
N ALA A 55 -7.89 -6.34 10.84
CA ALA A 55 -8.40 -6.75 12.16
C ALA A 55 -9.73 -7.52 12.10
N ARG A 56 -10.61 -7.22 11.12
CA ARG A 56 -11.89 -7.94 10.93
C ARG A 56 -11.73 -9.24 10.14
N VAL A 57 -10.75 -9.32 9.25
CA VAL A 57 -10.53 -10.49 8.38
C VAL A 57 -9.61 -11.53 9.03
N LEU A 58 -8.72 -11.10 9.92
CA LEU A 58 -7.72 -11.93 10.60
C LEU A 58 -7.93 -11.85 12.12
N PRO A 59 -8.81 -12.67 12.72
CA PRO A 59 -9.08 -12.63 14.17
C PRO A 59 -7.83 -12.84 15.02
N GLY A 60 -7.32 -11.77 15.63
CA GLY A 60 -6.04 -11.75 16.35
C GLY A 60 -4.99 -10.81 15.74
N PHE A 61 -5.28 -10.18 14.61
CA PHE A 61 -4.50 -9.09 14.03
C PHE A 61 -4.74 -7.79 14.79
N ASP A 62 -3.66 -7.12 15.19
CA ASP A 62 -3.71 -5.79 15.79
C ASP A 62 -3.80 -4.72 14.68
N PRO A 63 -4.85 -3.87 14.63
CA PRO A 63 -4.96 -2.82 13.63
C PRO A 63 -3.79 -1.83 13.62
N GLU A 64 -3.01 -1.74 14.70
CA GLU A 64 -1.81 -0.93 14.84
C GLU A 64 -0.51 -1.66 14.48
N THR A 65 -0.59 -2.87 13.92
CA THR A 65 0.57 -3.72 13.60
C THR A 65 1.70 -2.96 12.87
N LYS A 66 1.38 -2.20 11.81
CA LYS A 66 2.41 -1.44 11.08
C LYS A 66 3.11 -0.40 11.96
N LYS A 67 2.39 0.27 12.87
CA LYS A 67 2.99 1.21 13.83
C LYS A 67 4.01 0.49 14.71
N GLN A 68 3.64 -0.66 15.27
CA GLN A 68 4.54 -1.44 16.14
C GLN A 68 5.80 -1.89 15.39
N ILE A 69 5.63 -2.37 14.15
CA ILE A 69 6.74 -2.75 13.28
C ILE A 69 7.70 -1.55 13.08
N PHE A 70 7.21 -0.41 12.62
CA PHE A 70 8.09 0.72 12.28
C PHE A 70 8.58 1.52 13.47
N MET A 71 7.87 1.51 14.60
CA MET A 71 8.36 2.10 15.86
C MET A 71 9.67 1.43 16.31
N SER A 72 9.81 0.11 16.09
CA SER A 72 11.07 -0.61 16.36
C SER A 72 12.21 -0.25 15.40
N LEU A 73 11.90 0.28 14.22
CA LEU A 73 12.86 0.62 13.16
C LEU A 73 13.09 2.14 13.04
N LYS A 74 12.49 2.95 13.90
CA LYS A 74 12.45 4.42 13.73
C LYS A 74 13.83 5.09 13.66
N ASN A 75 14.83 4.58 14.39
CA ASN A 75 16.15 5.21 14.48
C ASN A 75 16.92 5.14 13.15
N GLN A 76 16.55 4.21 12.28
CA GLN A 76 17.13 4.00 10.96
C GLN A 76 16.13 4.34 9.83
N ALA A 77 15.02 5.02 10.15
CA ALA A 77 13.97 5.32 9.20
C ALA A 77 13.74 6.83 9.00
N GLU A 78 13.46 7.22 7.76
CA GLU A 78 12.89 8.52 7.38
C GLU A 78 11.55 8.28 6.67
N VAL A 79 10.66 9.29 6.65
CA VAL A 79 9.32 9.17 6.03
C VAL A 79 9.18 10.18 4.91
N LEU A 80 8.81 9.69 3.72
CA LEU A 80 8.28 10.50 2.62
C LEU A 80 6.76 10.39 2.61
N PHE A 81 6.07 11.51 2.77
CA PHE A 81 4.62 11.61 2.70
C PHE A 81 4.21 12.24 1.37
N CYS A 82 3.76 11.41 0.45
CA CYS A 82 3.37 11.81 -0.90
C CYS A 82 1.95 12.37 -0.92
N VAL A 83 1.78 13.50 -1.62
CA VAL A 83 0.51 14.14 -1.94
C VAL A 83 0.43 14.42 -3.43
N ASN A 84 -0.78 14.55 -3.97
CA ASN A 84 -1.02 14.80 -5.39
C ASN A 84 -1.45 16.26 -5.61
N ALA A 85 -0.81 16.95 -6.57
CA ALA A 85 -1.13 18.33 -6.90
C ALA A 85 -2.60 18.53 -7.33
N ASP A 86 -3.14 17.63 -8.16
CA ASP A 86 -4.55 17.69 -8.61
C ASP A 86 -5.51 17.57 -7.41
N ASP A 87 -5.25 16.64 -6.48
CA ASP A 87 -6.09 16.48 -5.27
C ASP A 87 -6.01 17.72 -4.33
N ILE A 88 -4.87 18.41 -4.29
CA ILE A 88 -4.68 19.67 -3.54
C ILE A 88 -5.50 20.80 -4.18
N ILE A 89 -5.46 20.89 -5.51
CA ILE A 89 -6.16 21.89 -6.33
C ILE A 89 -7.68 21.71 -6.20
N GLU A 90 -8.16 20.48 -6.41
CA GLU A 90 -9.59 20.15 -6.33
C GLU A 90 -10.11 20.13 -4.88
N ASN A 91 -9.19 20.07 -3.91
CA ASN A 91 -9.47 19.83 -2.49
C ASN A 91 -10.46 18.67 -2.29
N ARG A 92 -10.19 17.58 -3.01
CA ARG A 92 -11.09 16.43 -3.15
C ARG A 92 -11.60 15.94 -1.80
N GLN A 93 -12.91 15.72 -1.70
CA GLN A 93 -13.49 15.01 -0.56
C GLN A 93 -13.13 13.53 -0.65
N LEU A 94 -12.50 12.98 0.38
CA LEU A 94 -12.16 11.57 0.41
C LEU A 94 -13.42 10.75 0.72
N SER A 95 -13.78 9.80 -0.16
CA SER A 95 -15.06 9.05 -0.08
C SER A 95 -15.27 8.25 1.22
N ASN A 96 -14.22 8.05 2.01
CA ASN A 96 -14.26 7.29 3.26
C ASN A 96 -14.35 8.16 4.51
N GLU A 97 -14.00 9.44 4.43
CA GLU A 97 -14.03 10.40 5.54
C GLU A 97 -14.46 11.75 4.97
N ASN A 98 -15.62 12.30 5.39
CA ASN A 98 -16.16 13.59 4.94
C ASN A 98 -15.28 14.76 5.44
N ILE A 99 -14.03 14.78 4.97
CA ILE A 99 -12.92 15.62 5.37
C ILE A 99 -12.22 16.08 4.08
N PRO A 100 -11.99 17.40 3.90
CA PRO A 100 -11.22 17.91 2.78
C PRO A 100 -9.82 17.31 2.69
N TYR A 101 -9.29 17.15 1.48
CA TYR A 101 -7.97 16.53 1.26
C TYR A 101 -6.85 17.16 2.10
N LYS A 102 -6.79 18.49 2.14
CA LYS A 102 -5.74 19.23 2.89
C LYS A 102 -5.82 18.97 4.41
N ASP A 103 -7.01 18.86 4.96
CA ASP A 103 -7.22 18.54 6.38
C ASP A 103 -6.86 17.08 6.67
N TYR A 104 -7.19 16.18 5.74
CA TYR A 104 -6.82 14.78 5.84
C TYR A 104 -5.29 14.58 5.80
N VAL A 105 -4.58 15.32 4.94
CA VAL A 105 -3.11 15.34 4.92
C VAL A 105 -2.56 15.75 6.29
N ASN A 106 -3.06 16.86 6.86
CA ASN A 106 -2.67 17.31 8.19
C ASN A 106 -2.91 16.23 9.28
N LYS A 107 -4.08 15.58 9.25
CA LYS A 107 -4.43 14.48 10.17
C LYS A 107 -3.46 13.31 10.06
N MET A 108 -3.15 12.88 8.84
CA MET A 108 -2.27 11.74 8.58
C MET A 108 -0.83 12.00 9.01
N ILE A 109 -0.28 13.18 8.68
CA ILE A 109 1.07 13.57 9.08
C ILE A 109 1.18 13.61 10.61
N ARG A 110 0.22 14.24 11.31
CA ARG A 110 0.19 14.24 12.78
C ARG A 110 0.07 12.84 13.37
N GLY A 111 -0.70 11.95 12.73
CA GLY A 111 -0.81 10.55 13.11
C GLY A 111 0.52 9.81 13.01
N ILE A 112 1.28 10.04 11.94
CA ILE A 112 2.63 9.48 11.76
C ILE A 112 3.60 10.01 12.82
N GLU A 113 3.61 11.32 13.04
CA GLU A 113 4.47 11.93 14.07
C GLU A 113 4.16 11.38 15.46
N ALA A 114 2.89 11.29 15.83
CA ALA A 114 2.46 10.76 17.12
C ALA A 114 2.81 9.27 17.28
N ALA A 115 2.69 8.48 16.22
CA ALA A 115 2.91 7.03 16.27
C ALA A 115 4.39 6.64 16.25
N LEU A 116 5.21 7.34 15.46
CA LEU A 116 6.60 6.96 15.20
C LEU A 116 7.63 7.92 15.82
N GLY A 117 7.22 9.14 16.18
CA GLY A 117 8.14 10.21 16.56
C GLY A 117 9.02 10.68 15.39
N LEU A 118 8.60 10.42 14.14
CA LEU A 118 9.30 10.80 12.92
C LEU A 118 8.55 11.91 12.22
N ARG A 119 9.28 12.97 11.85
CA ARG A 119 8.74 14.11 11.11
C ARG A 119 8.87 13.86 9.60
N PRO A 120 7.77 13.70 8.86
CA PRO A 120 7.83 13.38 7.44
C PRO A 120 8.37 14.54 6.58
N HIS A 121 9.06 14.20 5.51
CA HIS A 121 9.23 15.07 4.35
C HIS A 121 7.98 14.97 3.48
N ILE A 122 7.43 16.10 3.04
CA ILE A 122 6.22 16.13 2.20
C ILE A 122 6.67 16.20 0.75
N VAL A 123 6.11 15.35 -0.11
CA VAL A 123 6.46 15.28 -1.53
C VAL A 123 5.22 15.54 -2.37
N ILE A 124 5.17 16.68 -3.04
CA ILE A 124 4.05 17.07 -3.91
C ILE A 124 4.33 16.54 -5.32
N ASN A 125 3.52 15.57 -5.75
CA ASN A 125 3.66 14.93 -7.05
C ASN A 125 2.73 15.55 -8.10
N LYS A 126 3.11 15.40 -9.37
CA LYS A 126 2.36 15.83 -10.56
C LYS A 126 2.17 17.35 -10.66
N ILE A 127 3.13 18.13 -10.18
CA ILE A 127 3.06 19.57 -10.37
C ILE A 127 3.10 19.90 -11.86
N ASP A 128 2.10 20.66 -12.31
CA ASP A 128 2.03 21.29 -13.62
C ASP A 128 2.17 22.79 -13.41
N THR A 129 3.34 23.35 -13.76
CA THR A 129 3.65 24.77 -13.54
C THR A 129 2.82 25.70 -14.43
N THR A 130 2.10 25.17 -15.42
CA THR A 130 1.28 25.97 -16.33
C THR A 130 -0.14 26.21 -15.81
N SER A 131 -0.58 25.47 -14.78
CA SER A 131 -1.97 25.50 -14.29
C SER A 131 -2.04 25.56 -12.77
N MET A 132 -2.70 26.59 -12.25
CA MET A 132 -3.09 26.70 -10.83
C MET A 132 -1.95 26.52 -9.81
N TYR A 133 -0.71 26.80 -10.22
CA TYR A 133 0.50 26.61 -9.41
C TYR A 133 0.48 27.44 -8.10
N ASP A 134 -0.16 28.60 -8.07
CA ASP A 134 -0.32 29.41 -6.85
C ASP A 134 -0.99 28.64 -5.70
N MET A 135 -1.94 27.75 -5.99
CA MET A 135 -2.58 26.92 -4.95
C MET A 135 -1.67 25.84 -4.40
N ILE A 136 -0.71 25.36 -5.20
CA ILE A 136 0.33 24.44 -4.76
C ILE A 136 1.33 25.18 -3.85
N LEU A 137 1.76 26.38 -4.26
CA LEU A 137 2.64 27.24 -3.46
C LEU A 137 2.02 27.63 -2.12
N ASP A 138 0.71 27.88 -2.08
CA ASP A 138 0.01 28.18 -0.82
C ASP A 138 0.00 26.98 0.13
N PHE A 139 -0.23 25.78 -0.40
CA PHE A 139 -0.15 24.53 0.37
C PHE A 139 1.28 24.27 0.88
N GLU A 140 2.28 24.46 0.03
CA GLU A 140 3.70 24.35 0.39
C GLU A 140 4.05 25.31 1.53
N LYS A 141 3.71 26.60 1.40
CA LYS A 141 3.95 27.63 2.42
C LYS A 141 3.22 27.32 3.73
N GLU A 142 2.03 26.75 3.69
CA GLU A 142 1.32 26.30 4.89
C GLU A 142 2.14 25.28 5.70
N PHE A 143 2.72 24.29 5.03
CA PHE A 143 3.54 23.26 5.67
C PHE A 143 4.94 23.75 6.05
N GLN A 144 5.55 24.63 5.25
CA GLN A 144 6.82 25.27 5.60
C GLN A 144 6.69 26.16 6.85
N ARG A 145 5.60 26.93 7.00
CA ARG A 145 5.32 27.69 8.24
C ARG A 145 5.17 26.80 9.47
N LYS A 146 4.75 25.55 9.27
CA LYS A 146 4.69 24.52 10.32
C LYS A 146 6.05 23.85 10.53
N ASN A 147 7.13 24.26 9.84
CA ASN A 147 8.48 23.70 9.83
C ASN A 147 8.60 22.30 9.20
N TYR A 148 7.80 21.98 8.19
CA TYR A 148 8.01 20.78 7.38
C TYR A 148 8.89 21.09 6.17
N ARG A 149 9.65 20.09 5.74
CA ARG A 149 10.36 20.12 4.45
C ARG A 149 9.39 19.64 3.38
N VAL A 150 9.19 20.45 2.35
CA VAL A 150 8.30 20.15 1.23
C VAL A 150 9.14 20.11 -0.04
N TRP A 151 8.88 19.14 -0.89
CA TRP A 151 9.65 18.85 -2.10
C TRP A 151 8.71 18.73 -3.29
N GLU A 152 9.11 19.33 -4.39
CA GLU A 152 8.34 19.40 -5.62
C GLU A 152 8.76 18.29 -6.59
N ARG A 153 7.74 17.66 -7.18
CA ARG A 153 7.91 16.68 -8.26
C ARG A 153 6.95 16.96 -9.38
N TYR A 154 7.48 17.00 -10.58
CA TYR A 154 6.78 17.54 -11.74
C TYR A 154 6.09 16.45 -12.55
N LYS A 155 5.11 16.87 -13.35
CA LYS A 155 4.41 15.98 -14.26
C LYS A 155 5.34 15.59 -15.41
N ILE A 156 5.64 14.30 -15.51
CA ILE A 156 6.49 13.75 -16.58
C ILE A 156 5.62 13.34 -17.78
N MET A 157 5.93 13.87 -18.95
CA MET A 157 5.19 13.58 -20.18
C MET A 157 5.43 12.14 -20.66
N GLY A 158 4.34 11.40 -20.91
CA GLY A 158 4.42 10.01 -21.35
C GLY A 158 4.81 9.00 -20.26
N TYR A 159 4.81 9.42 -18.98
CA TYR A 159 4.96 8.50 -17.85
C TYR A 159 3.78 7.51 -17.79
N PRO A 160 4.01 6.22 -17.49
CA PRO A 160 5.31 5.60 -17.17
C PRO A 160 6.06 5.00 -18.37
N HIS A 161 5.48 5.00 -19.58
CA HIS A 161 5.96 4.17 -20.68
C HIS A 161 7.10 4.79 -21.51
N ASN A 162 7.24 6.12 -21.51
CA ASN A 162 8.31 6.79 -22.24
C ASN A 162 9.60 6.88 -21.40
N LEU A 163 10.34 5.77 -21.30
CA LEU A 163 11.54 5.66 -20.46
C LEU A 163 12.59 6.74 -20.75
N LYS A 164 12.74 7.17 -22.01
CA LYS A 164 13.64 8.26 -22.38
C LYS A 164 13.26 9.59 -21.72
N SER A 165 11.95 9.88 -21.63
CA SER A 165 11.46 11.08 -20.94
C SER A 165 11.41 10.92 -19.43
N VAL A 166 11.28 9.69 -18.92
CA VAL A 166 11.27 9.42 -17.48
C VAL A 166 12.68 9.55 -16.90
N LEU A 167 13.69 9.01 -17.59
CA LEU A 167 15.09 8.95 -17.14
C LEU A 167 15.94 10.10 -17.71
N SER A 168 15.37 11.31 -17.78
CA SER A 168 16.03 12.50 -18.32
C SER A 168 16.07 13.64 -17.30
N GLU A 169 16.86 14.67 -17.60
CA GLU A 169 16.86 15.96 -16.91
C GLU A 169 15.47 16.58 -16.82
N ASP A 170 14.62 16.46 -17.85
CA ASP A 170 13.23 16.94 -17.83
C ASP A 170 12.24 15.93 -17.20
N GLY A 171 12.75 14.79 -16.75
CA GLY A 171 12.01 13.69 -16.14
C GLY A 171 12.26 13.64 -14.64
N TYR A 172 12.79 12.52 -14.14
CA TYR A 172 13.22 12.42 -12.74
C TYR A 172 14.37 13.36 -12.38
N GLY A 173 15.21 13.79 -13.34
CA GLY A 173 16.27 14.76 -13.09
C GLY A 173 15.75 16.17 -12.73
N ASN A 174 14.50 16.48 -13.09
CA ASN A 174 13.86 17.76 -12.77
C ASN A 174 13.26 17.78 -11.36
N ASP A 175 13.08 16.60 -10.74
CA ASP A 175 12.50 16.49 -9.42
C ASP A 175 13.52 16.91 -8.34
N ASP A 176 13.03 17.46 -7.23
CA ASP A 176 13.89 17.78 -6.10
C ASP A 176 14.68 16.55 -5.59
N HIS A 177 15.99 16.72 -5.41
CA HIS A 177 16.80 15.76 -4.66
C HIS A 177 16.51 15.91 -3.16
N ILE A 178 15.92 14.88 -2.55
CA ILE A 178 15.59 14.89 -1.12
C ILE A 178 16.81 14.41 -0.34
N PRO A 179 17.42 15.22 0.55
CA PRO A 179 18.64 14.88 1.26
C PRO A 179 18.36 13.91 2.41
N LEU A 180 18.19 12.63 2.07
CA LEU A 180 17.92 11.54 3.00
C LEU A 180 19.22 10.96 3.56
N THR A 181 19.18 10.55 4.82
CA THR A 181 20.36 10.08 5.57
C THR A 181 20.21 8.66 6.10
N LYS A 182 18.99 8.13 6.11
CA LYS A 182 18.66 6.82 6.66
C LYS A 182 18.62 5.74 5.59
N ASN A 183 18.79 4.49 6.01
CA ASN A 183 18.81 3.33 5.13
C ASN A 183 17.42 2.70 4.91
N LEU A 184 16.40 3.16 5.62
CA LEU A 184 15.00 2.79 5.39
C LEU A 184 14.18 4.05 5.15
N ILE A 185 13.62 4.18 3.96
CA ILE A 185 12.75 5.30 3.59
C ILE A 185 11.34 4.76 3.45
N LEU A 186 10.48 5.14 4.40
CA LEU A 186 9.06 4.78 4.38
C LEU A 186 8.32 5.73 3.46
N VAL A 187 7.78 5.22 2.36
CA VAL A 187 7.04 6.04 1.39
C VAL A 187 5.55 5.73 1.53
N THR A 188 4.80 6.71 2.04
CA THR A 188 3.35 6.62 2.24
C THR A 188 2.67 7.85 1.64
N GLY A 189 1.34 7.92 1.67
CA GLY A 189 0.63 9.06 1.09
C GLY A 189 -0.81 9.18 1.56
N ALA A 190 -1.43 10.29 1.19
CA ALA A 190 -2.80 10.62 1.62
C ALA A 190 -3.85 9.72 0.95
N ALA A 191 -3.65 9.30 -0.30
CA ALA A 191 -4.63 8.53 -1.04
C ALA A 191 -3.98 7.50 -1.97
N SER A 192 -4.82 6.72 -2.66
CA SER A 192 -4.40 6.06 -3.88
C SER A 192 -3.90 7.11 -4.88
N SER A 193 -2.94 6.74 -5.72
CA SER A 193 -2.41 7.63 -6.77
C SER A 193 -1.74 8.94 -6.28
N SER A 194 -1.30 9.02 -5.01
CA SER A 194 -0.48 10.13 -4.52
C SER A 194 0.95 10.15 -5.06
N GLY A 195 1.31 9.26 -6.00
CA GLY A 195 2.65 9.23 -6.61
C GLY A 195 3.72 8.45 -5.84
N LYS A 196 3.35 7.57 -4.89
CA LYS A 196 4.32 6.80 -4.06
C LYS A 196 5.36 6.02 -4.87
N MET A 197 4.93 5.21 -5.84
CA MET A 197 5.82 4.43 -6.69
C MET A 197 6.77 5.32 -7.49
N SER A 198 6.24 6.34 -8.19
CA SER A 198 7.05 7.34 -8.90
C SER A 198 8.02 8.05 -7.94
N THR A 199 7.56 8.35 -6.71
CA THR A 199 8.38 8.94 -5.66
C THR A 199 9.61 8.07 -5.38
N CYS A 200 9.39 6.77 -5.13
CA CYS A 200 10.47 5.82 -4.89
C CYS A 200 11.43 5.73 -6.08
N LEU A 201 10.90 5.54 -7.29
CA LEU A 201 11.72 5.33 -8.50
C LEU A 201 12.54 6.57 -8.87
N GLY A 202 11.98 7.77 -8.77
CA GLY A 202 12.73 9.00 -9.03
C GLY A 202 13.81 9.28 -7.99
N GLN A 203 13.57 8.92 -6.71
CA GLN A 203 14.62 9.02 -5.69
C GLN A 203 15.69 7.95 -5.86
N ILE A 204 15.34 6.74 -6.34
CA ILE A 204 16.32 5.74 -6.73
C ILE A 204 17.17 6.25 -7.90
N TYR A 205 16.56 6.89 -8.90
CA TYR A 205 17.28 7.54 -9.98
C TYR A 205 18.29 8.57 -9.45
N ASN A 206 17.82 9.53 -8.66
CA ASN A 206 18.67 10.56 -8.09
C ASN A 206 19.79 10.01 -7.19
N ASP A 207 19.53 8.96 -6.41
CA ASP A 207 20.54 8.30 -5.59
C ASP A 207 21.67 7.68 -6.42
N HIS A 208 21.32 7.01 -7.52
CA HIS A 208 22.32 6.34 -8.36
C HIS A 208 23.15 7.34 -9.18
N GLU A 209 22.59 8.50 -9.55
CA GLU A 209 23.36 9.61 -10.17
C GLU A 209 24.48 10.12 -9.27
N ILE A 210 24.30 10.07 -7.93
CA ILE A 210 25.32 10.46 -6.96
C ILE A 210 26.03 9.27 -6.28
N GLY A 211 25.84 8.05 -6.81
CA GLY A 211 26.56 6.85 -6.40
C GLY A 211 26.06 6.17 -5.11
N ILE A 212 24.86 6.51 -4.63
CA ILE A 212 24.22 5.86 -3.49
C ILE A 212 23.48 4.60 -3.94
N GLU A 213 23.78 3.47 -3.33
CA GLU A 213 23.13 2.20 -3.66
C GLU A 213 21.75 2.12 -3.02
N SER A 214 20.71 2.49 -3.77
CA SER A 214 19.33 2.36 -3.32
C SER A 214 18.53 1.31 -4.08
N GLY A 215 17.39 0.92 -3.50
CA GLY A 215 16.45 0.03 -4.17
C GLY A 215 15.03 0.11 -3.62
N TYR A 216 14.13 -0.64 -4.24
CA TYR A 216 12.68 -0.59 -4.01
C TYR A 216 12.15 -1.89 -3.42
N ALA A 217 11.17 -1.77 -2.53
CA ALA A 217 10.29 -2.86 -2.14
C ALA A 217 8.88 -2.34 -1.84
N LYS A 218 7.91 -3.24 -1.84
CA LYS A 218 6.53 -2.91 -1.51
C LYS A 218 6.04 -3.70 -0.30
N TYR A 219 5.35 -3.03 0.62
CA TYR A 219 4.72 -3.66 1.77
C TYR A 219 3.22 -3.44 1.80
N GLU A 220 2.50 -4.53 1.50
CA GLU A 220 1.04 -4.61 1.54
C GLU A 220 0.59 -5.85 2.29
N THR A 221 -0.43 -5.71 3.14
CA THR A 221 -0.98 -6.85 3.88
C THR A 221 -1.81 -7.75 2.97
N PHE A 222 -2.55 -7.16 2.03
CA PHE A 222 -3.46 -7.87 1.12
C PHE A 222 -3.16 -7.52 -0.35
N PRO A 223 -3.40 -8.45 -1.29
CA PRO A 223 -3.80 -9.83 -1.03
C PRO A 223 -2.69 -10.64 -0.34
N ILE A 224 -3.07 -11.68 0.40
CA ILE A 224 -2.09 -12.59 1.02
C ILE A 224 -1.58 -13.54 -0.07
N ARG A 225 -0.28 -13.43 -0.32
CA ARG A 225 0.36 -13.98 -1.51
C ARG A 225 0.53 -15.50 -1.49
N ASN A 226 0.73 -16.07 -0.29
CA ASN A 226 1.02 -17.48 -0.07
C ASN A 226 -0.20 -18.32 0.32
N ILE A 227 -1.41 -17.83 0.05
CA ILE A 227 -2.67 -18.59 0.16
C ILE A 227 -3.42 -18.57 -1.18
N PRO A 228 -4.36 -19.49 -1.44
CA PRO A 228 -5.05 -19.58 -2.73
C PRO A 228 -5.77 -18.29 -3.14
N LEU A 229 -5.94 -18.10 -4.45
CA LEU A 229 -6.68 -16.97 -5.02
C LEU A 229 -8.12 -16.91 -4.48
N GLU A 230 -8.79 -18.06 -4.47
CA GLU A 230 -10.18 -18.21 -4.02
C GLU A 230 -10.30 -18.37 -2.49
N HIS A 231 -9.22 -18.14 -1.74
CA HIS A 231 -9.26 -18.18 -0.29
C HIS A 231 -10.14 -17.04 0.26
N PRO A 232 -11.05 -17.29 1.21
CA PRO A 232 -11.96 -16.28 1.77
C PRO A 232 -11.30 -14.96 2.19
N ILE A 233 -10.12 -14.98 2.81
CA ILE A 233 -9.32 -13.79 3.13
C ILE A 233 -9.06 -12.91 1.89
N ASN A 234 -8.61 -13.50 0.78
CA ASN A 234 -8.35 -12.77 -0.46
C ASN A 234 -9.66 -12.27 -1.09
N LEU A 235 -10.72 -13.08 -1.07
CA LEU A 235 -12.05 -12.67 -1.53
C LEU A 235 -12.61 -11.48 -0.72
N ALA A 236 -12.36 -11.44 0.59
CA ALA A 236 -12.76 -10.33 1.45
C ALA A 236 -11.99 -9.04 1.14
N TYR A 237 -10.71 -9.15 0.79
CA TYR A 237 -9.94 -8.01 0.29
C TYR A 237 -10.54 -7.48 -1.01
N GLU A 238 -10.89 -8.37 -1.94
CA GLU A 238 -11.48 -7.94 -3.21
C GLU A 238 -12.87 -7.30 -3.03
N ALA A 239 -13.67 -7.83 -2.10
CA ALA A 239 -14.93 -7.19 -1.71
C ALA A 239 -14.71 -5.81 -1.07
N ALA A 240 -13.53 -5.56 -0.50
CA ALA A 240 -13.17 -4.26 0.07
C ALA A 240 -12.63 -3.26 -0.96
N THR A 241 -12.30 -3.71 -2.17
CA THR A 241 -11.75 -2.89 -3.28
C THR A 241 -12.64 -2.83 -4.50
N ALA A 242 -13.87 -3.37 -4.43
CA ALA A 242 -14.82 -3.38 -5.54
C ALA A 242 -15.16 -1.98 -6.10
N ASP A 243 -14.98 -0.93 -5.30
CA ASP A 243 -15.18 0.47 -5.71
C ASP A 243 -14.01 1.07 -6.50
N ILE A 244 -12.80 0.50 -6.38
CA ILE A 244 -11.58 0.99 -7.06
C ILE A 244 -11.08 0.06 -8.16
N GLY A 245 -11.78 -1.06 -8.40
CA GLY A 245 -11.53 -1.98 -9.51
C GLY A 245 -10.27 -2.85 -9.35
N ASP A 246 -9.67 -2.89 -8.17
CA ASP A 246 -8.57 -3.82 -7.89
C ASP A 246 -9.15 -5.22 -7.68
N TYR A 247 -8.66 -6.19 -8.44
CA TYR A 247 -9.06 -7.60 -8.36
C TYR A 247 -7.86 -8.51 -8.22
N ASN A 248 -8.06 -9.62 -7.49
CA ASN A 248 -6.97 -10.57 -7.25
C ASN A 248 -6.74 -11.43 -8.49
N MET A 249 -5.49 -11.81 -8.71
CA MET A 249 -5.09 -12.73 -9.76
C MET A 249 -3.85 -13.52 -9.36
N LEU A 250 -3.57 -14.61 -10.07
CA LEU A 250 -2.29 -15.29 -9.92
C LEU A 250 -1.18 -14.42 -10.52
N ASP A 251 -0.02 -14.38 -9.86
CA ASP A 251 1.19 -13.73 -10.36
C ASP A 251 1.78 -14.59 -11.52
N PRO A 252 1.62 -14.16 -12.79
CA PRO A 252 2.09 -14.96 -13.92
C PRO A 252 3.62 -15.01 -13.99
N TYR A 253 4.30 -13.96 -13.50
CA TYR A 253 5.76 -13.87 -13.49
C TYR A 253 6.34 -14.84 -12.45
N TYR A 254 5.74 -14.93 -11.25
CA TYR A 254 6.17 -15.87 -10.22
C TYR A 254 5.97 -17.31 -10.65
N LYS A 255 4.82 -17.60 -11.28
CA LYS A 255 4.51 -18.92 -11.84
C LYS A 255 5.53 -19.33 -12.89
N LYS A 256 5.89 -18.42 -13.81
CA LYS A 256 6.90 -18.65 -14.83
C LYS A 256 8.30 -18.88 -14.24
N ALA A 257 8.67 -18.12 -13.21
CA ALA A 257 10.01 -18.20 -12.62
C ALA A 257 10.22 -19.41 -11.70
N THR A 258 9.17 -19.86 -10.99
CA THR A 258 9.30 -20.84 -9.90
C THR A 258 8.45 -22.11 -10.07
N GLY A 259 7.47 -22.10 -10.98
CA GLY A 259 6.44 -23.14 -11.11
C GLY A 259 5.36 -23.12 -10.02
N LYS A 260 5.50 -22.26 -9.00
CA LYS A 260 4.58 -22.16 -7.86
C LYS A 260 3.56 -21.05 -8.07
N ASP A 261 2.39 -21.21 -7.47
CA ASP A 261 1.36 -20.18 -7.47
C ASP A 261 1.60 -19.17 -6.35
N SER A 262 1.34 -17.91 -6.65
CA SER A 262 1.31 -16.79 -5.70
C SER A 262 0.20 -15.84 -6.13
N VAL A 263 -0.51 -15.25 -5.17
CA VAL A 263 -1.58 -14.30 -5.43
C VAL A 263 -1.03 -12.88 -5.43
N ASN A 264 -1.46 -12.09 -6.40
CA ASN A 264 -1.23 -10.66 -6.50
C ASN A 264 -2.53 -9.99 -6.99
N TYR A 265 -2.46 -8.74 -7.44
CA TYR A 265 -3.60 -8.04 -8.03
C TYR A 265 -3.18 -7.30 -9.30
N ASN A 266 -4.16 -7.01 -10.15
CA ASN A 266 -3.97 -6.49 -11.50
C ASN A 266 -2.98 -5.32 -11.61
N ARG A 267 -3.11 -4.32 -10.74
CA ARG A 267 -2.30 -3.10 -10.80
C ARG A 267 -0.82 -3.36 -10.54
N ASP A 268 -0.50 -4.27 -9.63
CA ASP A 268 0.89 -4.61 -9.29
C ASP A 268 1.52 -5.53 -10.32
N VAL A 269 0.73 -6.42 -10.92
CA VAL A 269 1.17 -7.24 -12.06
C VAL A 269 1.50 -6.35 -13.25
N GLU A 270 0.66 -5.35 -13.55
CA GLU A 270 0.92 -4.37 -14.61
C GLU A 270 2.12 -3.46 -14.29
N ALA A 271 2.21 -2.96 -13.05
CA ALA A 271 3.30 -2.08 -12.62
C ALA A 271 4.67 -2.77 -12.59
N PHE A 272 4.71 -4.10 -12.45
CA PHE A 272 5.98 -4.83 -12.33
C PHE A 272 6.91 -4.60 -13.54
N GLU A 273 6.40 -4.65 -14.76
CA GLU A 273 7.23 -4.44 -15.97
C GLU A 273 7.80 -3.02 -15.99
N ILE A 274 6.96 -2.03 -15.71
CA ILE A 274 7.35 -0.62 -15.61
C ILE A 274 8.47 -0.43 -14.59
N VAL A 275 8.30 -0.97 -13.38
CA VAL A 275 9.30 -0.85 -12.30
C VAL A 275 10.61 -1.48 -12.74
N MET A 276 10.57 -2.67 -13.36
CA MET A 276 11.78 -3.36 -13.78
C MET A 276 12.48 -2.69 -14.97
N ASP A 277 11.74 -2.09 -15.89
CA ASP A 277 12.31 -1.40 -17.05
C ASP A 277 12.98 -0.06 -16.67
N ILE A 278 12.40 0.65 -15.70
CA ILE A 278 13.03 1.79 -15.06
C ILE A 278 14.27 1.33 -14.27
N ALA A 279 14.13 0.31 -13.43
CA ALA A 279 15.22 -0.17 -12.59
C ALA A 279 16.45 -0.59 -13.40
N LYS A 280 16.29 -1.42 -14.45
CA LYS A 280 17.42 -1.91 -15.26
C LYS A 280 18.25 -0.82 -15.93
N GLN A 281 17.67 0.35 -16.19
CA GLN A 281 18.35 1.50 -16.78
C GLN A 281 18.88 2.49 -15.73
N THR A 282 18.43 2.36 -14.49
CA THR A 282 18.74 3.29 -13.41
C THR A 282 19.81 2.73 -12.47
N VAL A 283 19.64 1.48 -12.04
CA VAL A 283 20.51 0.86 -11.04
C VAL A 283 21.65 0.09 -11.69
N LYS A 284 22.78 -0.03 -10.99
CA LYS A 284 23.92 -0.85 -11.44
C LYS A 284 23.49 -2.30 -11.70
N PRO A 285 24.14 -3.02 -12.65
CA PRO A 285 23.77 -4.39 -13.00
C PRO A 285 23.76 -5.37 -11.82
N ASP A 286 24.63 -5.18 -10.82
CA ASP A 286 24.75 -6.01 -9.62
C ASP A 286 23.79 -5.65 -8.49
N ASN A 287 23.01 -4.56 -8.62
CA ASN A 287 22.01 -4.16 -7.64
C ASN A 287 20.94 -5.24 -7.46
N PHE A 288 20.52 -5.47 -6.21
CA PHE A 288 19.58 -6.54 -5.86
C PHE A 288 18.22 -6.44 -6.59
N MET A 289 17.76 -5.25 -6.97
CA MET A 289 16.50 -5.08 -7.70
C MET A 289 16.46 -5.91 -9.00
N ASN A 290 17.59 -6.08 -9.68
CA ASN A 290 17.68 -6.88 -10.92
C ASN A 290 17.37 -8.38 -10.71
N ASN A 291 17.32 -8.82 -9.44
CA ASN A 291 16.95 -10.18 -9.07
C ASN A 291 15.45 -10.39 -8.93
N TYR A 292 14.62 -9.34 -8.87
CA TYR A 292 13.16 -9.52 -8.84
C TYR A 292 12.70 -10.20 -10.13
N LYS A 293 12.06 -11.36 -9.99
CA LYS A 293 11.47 -12.11 -11.12
C LYS A 293 9.97 -11.96 -11.18
N SER A 294 9.34 -11.38 -10.15
CA SER A 294 7.91 -11.12 -10.11
C SER A 294 7.54 -10.03 -9.08
N PRO A 295 6.30 -9.49 -9.11
CA PRO A 295 5.81 -8.61 -8.04
C PRO A 295 5.72 -9.33 -6.68
N THR A 296 5.60 -10.67 -6.66
CA THR A 296 5.76 -11.47 -5.44
C THR A 296 7.18 -11.35 -4.86
N ASP A 297 8.24 -11.37 -5.66
CA ASP A 297 9.60 -11.16 -5.14
C ASP A 297 9.80 -9.73 -4.63
N MET A 298 9.21 -8.76 -5.33
CA MET A 298 9.26 -7.33 -5.00
C MET A 298 8.61 -7.02 -3.66
N GLY A 299 7.47 -7.65 -3.35
CA GLY A 299 6.76 -7.46 -2.09
C GLY A 299 7.40 -8.17 -0.89
N ILE A 300 7.22 -7.63 0.32
CA ILE A 300 7.85 -8.16 1.54
C ILE A 300 6.89 -8.63 2.64
N SER A 301 5.59 -8.69 2.37
CA SER A 301 4.59 -9.15 3.34
C SER A 301 4.74 -10.61 3.75
N THR A 302 4.62 -10.88 5.04
CA THR A 302 4.67 -12.21 5.67
C THR A 302 3.33 -12.65 6.27
N ALA A 303 2.24 -11.94 5.96
CA ALA A 303 0.96 -12.07 6.65
C ALA A 303 0.42 -13.51 6.68
N GLY A 304 0.49 -14.25 5.58
CA GLY A 304 -0.06 -15.61 5.53
C GLY A 304 0.65 -16.63 6.43
N PHE A 305 1.88 -16.35 6.90
CA PHE A 305 2.60 -17.26 7.80
C PHE A 305 2.14 -17.20 9.26
N ALA A 306 1.27 -16.23 9.60
CA ALA A 306 0.75 -16.04 10.95
C ALA A 306 -0.71 -16.48 11.11
N ILE A 307 -1.31 -17.07 10.07
CA ILE A 307 -2.61 -17.75 10.20
C ILE A 307 -2.43 -19.01 11.06
N THR A 308 -3.20 -19.12 12.14
CA THR A 308 -3.17 -20.24 13.09
C THR A 308 -4.43 -21.08 13.08
N ASP A 309 -5.56 -20.52 12.65
CA ASP A 309 -6.82 -21.23 12.45
C ASP A 309 -7.49 -20.71 11.18
N ASP A 310 -7.48 -21.56 10.16
CA ASP A 310 -7.97 -21.26 8.82
C ASP A 310 -9.51 -21.12 8.79
N GLU A 311 -10.22 -21.97 9.55
CA GLU A 311 -11.68 -21.95 9.64
C GLU A 311 -12.17 -20.64 10.24
N VAL A 312 -11.56 -20.21 11.35
CA VAL A 312 -11.88 -18.93 12.00
C VAL A 312 -11.65 -17.74 11.08
N CYS A 313 -10.52 -17.70 10.36
CA CYS A 313 -10.25 -16.64 9.39
C CYS A 313 -11.24 -16.66 8.21
N CYS A 314 -11.62 -17.85 7.72
CA CYS A 314 -12.59 -17.99 6.64
C CYS A 314 -13.97 -17.46 7.03
N VAL A 315 -14.45 -17.79 8.23
CA VAL A 315 -15.75 -17.31 8.74
C VAL A 315 -15.72 -15.80 8.97
N ALA A 316 -14.64 -15.25 9.52
CA ALA A 316 -14.48 -13.80 9.69
C ALA A 316 -14.47 -13.06 8.34
N SER A 317 -13.80 -13.63 7.34
CA SER A 317 -13.75 -13.10 5.97
C SER A 317 -15.13 -13.09 5.31
N LEU A 318 -15.92 -14.16 5.44
CA LEU A 318 -17.30 -14.23 4.96
C LEU A 318 -18.17 -13.10 5.57
N GLN A 319 -18.04 -12.87 6.88
CA GLN A 319 -18.74 -11.78 7.55
C GLN A 319 -18.30 -10.41 7.03
N GLU A 320 -17.02 -10.21 6.71
CA GLU A 320 -16.54 -8.97 6.10
C GLU A 320 -17.09 -8.77 4.68
N ILE A 321 -17.16 -9.82 3.85
CA ILE A 321 -17.78 -9.71 2.51
C ILE A 321 -19.23 -9.24 2.63
N ARG A 322 -20.02 -9.85 3.52
CA ARG A 322 -21.42 -9.44 3.80
C ARG A 322 -21.50 -8.00 4.31
N ARG A 323 -20.57 -7.59 5.16
CA ARG A 323 -20.48 -6.21 5.66
C ARG A 323 -20.19 -5.22 4.53
N ARG A 324 -19.29 -5.56 3.60
CA ARG A 324 -18.97 -4.74 2.42
C ARG A 324 -20.18 -4.59 1.51
N LYS A 325 -20.88 -5.69 1.22
CA LYS A 325 -22.16 -5.66 0.49
C LYS A 325 -23.15 -4.70 1.14
N GLY A 326 -23.40 -4.82 2.45
CA GLY A 326 -24.30 -3.93 3.18
C GLY A 326 -23.89 -2.45 3.11
N ARG A 327 -22.58 -2.16 3.14
CA ARG A 327 -22.07 -0.79 2.99
C ARG A 327 -22.29 -0.25 1.57
N TYR A 328 -22.01 -1.04 0.54
CA TYR A 328 -22.28 -0.62 -0.84
C TYR A 328 -23.78 -0.41 -1.07
N GLN A 329 -24.66 -1.16 -0.39
CA GLN A 329 -26.10 -0.95 -0.47
C GLN A 329 -26.47 0.42 0.09
N GLN A 330 -25.93 0.80 1.25
CA GLN A 330 -26.15 2.13 1.82
C GLN A 330 -25.66 3.26 0.91
N GLN A 331 -24.54 3.05 0.19
CA GLN A 331 -24.06 4.03 -0.79
C GLN A 331 -25.02 4.16 -1.98
N ILE A 332 -25.56 3.04 -2.47
CA ILE A 332 -26.59 3.04 -3.53
C ILE A 332 -27.84 3.77 -3.05
N ASP A 333 -28.30 3.50 -1.82
CA ASP A 333 -29.48 4.15 -1.23
C ASP A 333 -29.31 5.68 -1.12
N ARG A 334 -28.06 6.13 -0.93
CA ARG A 334 -27.66 7.56 -0.95
C ARG A 334 -27.38 8.12 -2.35
N LYS A 335 -27.47 7.30 -3.40
CA LYS A 335 -27.13 7.64 -4.80
C LYS A 335 -25.65 7.99 -5.01
N GLU A 336 -24.77 7.38 -4.21
CA GLU A 336 -23.31 7.55 -4.23
C GLU A 336 -22.57 6.26 -4.69
N GLY A 337 -23.31 5.19 -4.98
CA GLY A 337 -22.78 3.87 -5.30
C GLY A 337 -23.35 3.27 -6.58
N GLU A 338 -22.71 2.19 -7.04
CA GLU A 338 -23.09 1.47 -8.26
C GLU A 338 -23.53 0.04 -7.94
N GLN A 339 -24.57 -0.44 -8.64
CA GLN A 339 -25.09 -1.80 -8.48
C GLN A 339 -24.04 -2.88 -8.78
N SER A 340 -23.09 -2.58 -9.66
CA SER A 340 -21.94 -3.45 -10.00
C SER A 340 -21.16 -3.91 -8.75
N ARG A 341 -21.05 -3.06 -7.72
CA ARG A 341 -20.33 -3.36 -6.47
C ARG A 341 -21.06 -4.42 -5.63
N ILE A 342 -22.39 -4.40 -5.64
CA ILE A 342 -23.22 -5.43 -4.98
C ILE A 342 -23.11 -6.75 -5.73
N SER A 343 -23.26 -6.71 -7.05
CA SER A 343 -23.13 -7.90 -7.89
C SER A 343 -21.76 -8.57 -7.71
N ARG A 344 -20.68 -7.79 -7.57
CA ARG A 344 -19.34 -8.33 -7.27
C ARG A 344 -19.28 -8.97 -5.89
N CYS A 345 -19.84 -8.33 -4.86
CA CYS A 345 -19.89 -8.92 -3.51
C CYS A 345 -20.71 -10.22 -3.48
N ASP A 346 -21.80 -10.32 -4.25
CA ASP A 346 -22.61 -11.54 -4.36
C ASP A 346 -21.82 -12.70 -4.96
N GLU A 347 -21.05 -12.45 -6.00
CA GLU A 347 -20.16 -13.44 -6.61
C GLU A 347 -19.08 -13.89 -5.62
N LEU A 348 -18.44 -12.94 -4.92
CA LEU A 348 -17.39 -13.23 -3.94
C LEU A 348 -17.93 -13.98 -2.72
N GLU A 349 -19.15 -13.65 -2.26
CA GLU A 349 -19.82 -14.38 -1.18
C GLU A 349 -20.09 -15.84 -1.60
N LYS A 350 -20.59 -16.06 -2.82
CA LYS A 350 -20.82 -17.41 -3.35
C LYS A 350 -19.53 -18.23 -3.38
N LYS A 351 -18.44 -17.68 -3.93
CA LYS A 351 -17.11 -18.33 -3.97
C LYS A 351 -16.60 -18.65 -2.55
N CYS A 352 -16.79 -17.73 -1.62
CA CYS A 352 -16.40 -17.93 -0.22
C CYS A 352 -17.17 -19.09 0.43
N LEU A 353 -18.48 -19.20 0.19
CA LEU A 353 -19.31 -20.30 0.70
C LEU A 353 -18.93 -21.64 0.06
N GLU A 354 -18.61 -21.66 -1.24
CA GLU A 354 -18.10 -22.85 -1.93
C GLU A 354 -16.79 -23.33 -1.30
N TYR A 355 -15.84 -22.42 -1.03
CA TYR A 355 -14.58 -22.74 -0.34
C TYR A 355 -14.81 -23.33 1.06
N ILE A 356 -15.65 -22.68 1.88
CA ILE A 356 -15.99 -23.13 3.24
C ILE A 356 -16.60 -24.54 3.20
N LYS A 357 -17.51 -24.80 2.24
CA LYS A 357 -18.13 -26.10 2.04
C LYS A 357 -17.12 -27.17 1.63
N GLU A 358 -16.22 -26.86 0.69
CA GLU A 358 -15.17 -27.78 0.24
C GLU A 358 -14.25 -28.19 1.40
N LYS A 359 -13.89 -27.23 2.26
CA LYS A 359 -13.08 -27.47 3.46
C LYS A 359 -13.84 -28.14 4.61
N LYS A 360 -15.16 -28.32 4.49
CA LYS A 360 -16.05 -28.83 5.54
C LYS A 360 -16.04 -27.97 6.82
N TYR A 361 -15.85 -26.67 6.65
CA TYR A 361 -15.91 -25.69 7.73
C TYR A 361 -17.35 -25.34 8.09
N ASN A 362 -17.56 -24.93 9.34
CA ASN A 362 -18.84 -24.46 9.84
C ASN A 362 -19.00 -22.97 9.56
N GLU A 363 -19.76 -22.62 8.52
CA GLU A 363 -20.09 -21.23 8.18
C GLU A 363 -20.77 -20.44 9.32
N ASN A 364 -21.41 -21.15 10.26
CA ASN A 364 -22.13 -20.60 11.41
C ASN A 364 -21.28 -20.65 12.70
N LEU A 365 -19.97 -20.87 12.59
CA LEU A 365 -19.06 -20.86 13.73
C LEU A 365 -19.16 -19.51 14.46
N LYS A 366 -19.50 -19.57 15.75
CA LYS A 366 -19.46 -18.39 16.61
C LYS A 366 -18.02 -18.07 16.97
N ILE A 367 -17.50 -16.98 16.41
CA ILE A 367 -16.14 -16.48 16.64
C ILE A 367 -16.09 -15.26 17.58
N ASP A 368 -17.27 -14.68 17.89
CA ASP A 368 -17.45 -13.50 18.75
C ASP A 368 -17.76 -13.80 20.22
#